data_AF-A0A7C3FVT7-F1
#
_entry.id   AF-A0A7C3FVT7-F1
#
_cell.length_a   1.000
_cell.length_b   1.000
_cell.length_c   1.000
_cell.angle_alpha   90.00
_cell.angle_beta   90.00
_cell.angle_gamma   90.00
#
_symmetry.space_group_name_H-M   'P 1'
#
loop_
_entity.id
_entity.type
_entity.pdbx_description
1 polymer ?
#
loop_
_entity_poly.entity_id
_entity_poly.type
_entity_poly.pdbx_seq_one_letter_code
_entity_poly.pdbx_strand_id
1 'polypeptide(L)'
;MTMPTKIPEFIWGRKFPVITIDHEKCTIPFQCKKCLQICPEAVFSVGRVMAKEKRLEEMDPRIDGNYVLGIARREKCTGCNLCIEICPVDAIKIEIPAMERIRPKVEGEQWGQ
;
A
#
# COMPACT_ATOMS: atom_id res chain seq x y z
N MET A 1 -29.00 -20.94 21.99
CA MET A 1 -27.69 -20.94 21.30
C MET A 1 -27.77 -19.98 20.11
N THR A 2 -27.87 -18.68 20.37
CA THR A 2 -27.82 -17.66 19.32
C THR A 2 -26.50 -16.94 19.48
N MET A 3 -25.59 -17.24 18.56
CA MET A 3 -24.28 -16.59 18.48
C MET A 3 -24.52 -15.07 18.39
N PRO A 4 -23.90 -14.25 19.26
CA PRO A 4 -23.99 -12.80 19.12
C PRO A 4 -23.30 -12.40 17.81
N THR A 5 -24.10 -12.03 16.82
CA THR A 5 -23.74 -11.60 15.45
C THR A 5 -23.01 -10.26 15.38
N LYS A 6 -22.57 -9.72 16.51
CA LYS A 6 -21.82 -8.47 16.60
C LYS A 6 -20.47 -8.76 17.23
N ILE A 7 -19.63 -9.39 16.42
CA ILE A 7 -18.18 -9.27 16.59
C ILE A 7 -17.88 -7.79 16.33
N PRO A 8 -17.46 -6.99 17.32
CA PRO A 8 -16.98 -5.65 17.03
C PRO A 8 -15.75 -5.79 16.11
N GLU A 9 -15.60 -4.91 15.12
CA GLU A 9 -14.45 -4.81 14.18
C GLU A 9 -13.06 -4.74 14.87
N PHE A 10 -13.04 -4.79 16.19
CA PHE A 10 -11.90 -4.69 17.08
C PHE A 10 -10.95 -5.91 17.04
N ILE A 11 -11.38 -7.09 16.58
CA ILE A 11 -10.47 -8.25 16.44
C ILE A 11 -9.62 -8.22 15.15
N TRP A 12 -9.90 -7.31 14.21
CA TRP A 12 -9.06 -7.11 13.01
C TRP A 12 -8.03 -5.99 13.21
N GLY A 13 -7.48 -5.87 14.41
CA GLY A 13 -6.59 -4.79 14.87
C GLY A 13 -5.19 -4.71 14.25
N ARG A 14 -4.98 -5.15 13.00
CA ARG A 14 -3.78 -4.75 12.24
C ARG A 14 -4.15 -3.55 11.37
N LYS A 15 -3.98 -2.35 11.92
CA LYS A 15 -4.04 -1.13 11.11
C LYS A 15 -2.83 -1.14 10.17
N PHE A 16 -3.06 -1.45 8.90
CA PHE A 16 -2.00 -1.44 7.88
C PHE A 16 -1.65 -0.01 7.49
N PRO A 17 -0.39 0.27 7.09
CA PRO A 17 -0.02 1.56 6.56
C PRO A 17 -0.84 1.90 5.31
N VAL A 18 -1.16 3.18 5.17
CA VAL A 18 -1.80 3.75 3.98
C VAL A 18 -0.70 4.33 3.12
N ILE A 19 -0.61 3.85 1.87
CA ILE A 19 0.38 4.31 0.90
C ILE A 19 -0.40 4.98 -0.23
N THR A 20 -0.10 6.24 -0.50
CA THR A 20 -0.73 7.06 -1.53
C THR A 20 0.29 7.41 -2.60
N ILE A 21 -0.06 7.25 -3.87
CA ILE A 21 0.83 7.49 -5.01
C ILE A 21 0.21 8.55 -5.92
N ASP A 22 0.93 9.64 -6.16
CA ASP A 22 0.56 10.67 -7.13
C ASP A 22 0.90 10.20 -8.55
N HIS A 23 -0.08 9.68 -9.27
CA HIS A 23 0.11 9.16 -10.64
C HIS A 23 0.42 10.26 -11.68
N GLU A 24 0.10 11.52 -11.38
CA GLU A 24 0.44 12.65 -12.25
C GLU A 24 1.95 12.96 -12.23
N LYS A 25 2.59 12.76 -11.08
CA LYS A 25 4.05 12.93 -10.94
C LYS A 25 4.80 11.66 -11.33
N CYS A 26 4.23 10.49 -11.09
CA CYS A 26 4.83 9.19 -11.39
C CYS A 26 4.53 8.77 -12.84
N THR A 27 5.15 9.44 -13.81
CA THR A 27 4.86 9.24 -15.25
C THR A 27 5.62 8.07 -15.89
N ILE A 28 6.86 7.81 -15.44
CA ILE A 28 7.75 6.77 -16.00
C ILE A 28 8.17 5.71 -14.95
N PRO A 29 7.22 5.01 -14.29
CA PRO A 29 7.54 4.08 -13.20
C PRO A 29 8.39 2.88 -13.65
N PHE A 30 8.24 2.43 -14.91
CA PHE A 30 9.01 1.32 -15.45
C PHE A 30 10.48 1.65 -15.66
N GLN A 31 10.78 2.85 -16.17
CA GLN A 31 12.16 3.28 -16.36
C GLN A 31 12.80 3.76 -15.04
N CYS A 32 12.04 4.47 -14.20
CA CYS A 32 12.54 4.94 -12.92
C CYS A 32 12.84 3.78 -11.97
N LYS A 33 11.86 2.90 -11.69
CA LYS A 33 11.92 1.71 -10.81
C LYS A 33 12.62 1.87 -9.45
N LYS A 34 13.02 3.08 -9.03
CA LYS A 34 13.79 3.34 -7.81
C LYS A 34 13.07 2.87 -6.55
N CYS A 35 11.76 3.11 -6.49
CA CYS A 35 10.89 2.62 -5.40
C CYS A 35 10.85 1.08 -5.32
N LEU A 36 10.88 0.38 -6.45
CA LEU A 36 10.94 -1.09 -6.50
C LEU A 36 12.33 -1.61 -6.09
N GLN A 37 13.40 -0.91 -6.46
CA GLN A 37 14.77 -1.33 -6.15
C GLN A 37 15.15 -1.09 -4.69
N ILE A 38 14.65 -0.01 -4.07
CA ILE A 38 15.00 0.31 -2.69
C ILE A 38 14.12 -0.44 -1.66
N CYS A 39 12.93 -0.90 -2.05
CA CYS A 39 11.99 -1.50 -1.12
C CYS A 39 12.38 -2.95 -0.79
N PRO A 40 12.84 -3.26 0.43
CA PRO A 40 13.28 -4.61 0.80
C PRO A 40 12.12 -5.62 0.79
N GLU A 41 10.91 -5.16 1.07
CA GLU A 41 9.69 -5.99 1.15
C GLU A 41 8.97 -6.14 -0.20
N ALA A 42 9.49 -5.53 -1.27
CA ALA A 42 8.91 -5.54 -2.61
C ALA A 42 7.39 -5.19 -2.62
N VAL A 43 7.03 -4.11 -1.90
CA VAL A 43 5.63 -3.67 -1.73
C VAL A 43 5.03 -3.11 -3.02
N PHE A 44 5.87 -2.48 -3.84
CA PHE A 44 5.46 -1.83 -5.09
C PHE A 44 5.48 -2.80 -6.26
N SER A 45 4.56 -2.61 -7.22
CA SER A 45 4.53 -3.33 -8.49
C SER A 45 4.36 -2.35 -9.64
N VAL A 46 4.96 -2.64 -10.80
CA VAL A 46 4.75 -1.84 -12.01
C VAL A 46 3.90 -2.64 -12.98
N GLY A 47 2.71 -2.14 -13.28
CA GLY A 47 1.78 -2.72 -14.24
C GLY A 47 1.82 -1.99 -15.57
N ARG A 48 1.42 -2.69 -16.64
CA ARG A 48 1.19 -2.11 -17.97
C ARG A 48 -0.26 -1.65 -18.06
N VAL A 49 -0.51 -0.50 -18.67
CA VAL A 49 -1.87 -0.01 -18.89
C VAL A 49 -2.39 -0.58 -20.21
N MET A 50 -3.20 -1.64 -20.11
CA MET A 50 -3.76 -2.34 -21.28
C MET A 50 -4.56 -1.43 -22.21
N ALA A 51 -5.17 -0.36 -21.69
CA ALA A 51 -5.92 0.61 -22.50
C ALA A 51 -5.07 1.36 -23.53
N LYS A 52 -3.75 1.49 -23.30
CA LYS A 52 -2.81 2.09 -24.25
C LYS A 52 -2.02 1.04 -25.05
N GLU A 53 -2.25 -0.24 -24.79
CA GLU A 53 -1.59 -1.32 -25.52
C GLU A 53 -2.26 -1.49 -26.89
N LYS A 54 -1.51 -1.20 -27.95
CA LYS A 54 -1.93 -1.51 -29.32
C LYS A 54 -1.32 -2.85 -29.72
N ARG A 55 -2.16 -3.72 -30.28
CA ARG A 55 -1.74 -5.03 -30.76
C ARG A 55 -0.63 -4.87 -31.80
N LEU A 56 0.48 -5.58 -31.62
CA LEU A 56 1.70 -5.54 -32.45
C LEU A 56 2.55 -4.25 -32.35
N GLU A 57 2.24 -3.33 -31.43
CA GLU A 57 3.11 -2.19 -31.15
C GLU A 57 3.80 -2.39 -29.79
N GLU A 58 5.11 -2.15 -29.75
CA GLU A 58 5.85 -2.16 -28.49
C GLU A 58 5.51 -0.91 -27.68
N MET A 59 5.16 -1.08 -26.41
CA MET A 59 4.96 0.05 -25.50
C MET A 59 6.32 0.65 -25.15
N ASP A 60 6.57 1.89 -25.59
CA ASP A 60 7.80 2.59 -25.19
C ASP A 60 7.74 2.91 -23.69
N PRO A 61 8.74 2.49 -22.89
CA PRO A 61 8.81 2.74 -21.45
C PRO A 61 9.03 4.19 -21.04
N ARG A 62 9.30 5.09 -22.00
CA ARG A 62 9.52 6.53 -21.78
C ARG A 62 8.24 7.34 -21.94
N ILE A 63 7.19 6.76 -22.51
CA ILE A 63 5.91 7.44 -22.73
C ILE A 63 5.07 7.40 -21.44
N ASP A 64 4.49 8.55 -21.11
CA ASP A 64 3.66 8.73 -19.93
C ASP A 64 2.37 7.88 -19.97
N GLY A 65 2.08 7.23 -18.84
CA GLY A 65 0.86 6.44 -18.67
C GLY A 65 0.83 5.11 -19.43
N ASN A 66 1.92 4.69 -20.05
CA ASN A 66 2.08 3.31 -20.53
C ASN A 66 2.21 2.31 -19.37
N TYR A 67 2.79 2.77 -18.26
CA TYR A 67 3.02 2.00 -17.06
C TYR A 67 2.45 2.73 -15.84
N VAL A 68 1.93 1.96 -14.89
CA VAL A 68 1.40 2.48 -13.63
C VAL A 68 2.11 1.81 -12.45
N LEU A 69 2.43 2.61 -11.44
CA LEU A 69 2.94 2.12 -10.18
C LEU A 69 1.75 1.70 -9.30
N GLY A 70 1.68 0.42 -8.95
CA GLY A 70 0.70 -0.15 -8.04
C GLY A 70 1.33 -0.58 -6.71
N ILE A 71 0.45 -0.86 -5.75
CA ILE A 71 0.83 -1.40 -4.44
C ILE A 71 0.32 -2.84 -4.39
N ALA A 72 1.23 -3.80 -4.31
CA ALA A 72 0.89 -5.21 -4.30
C ALA A 72 0.71 -5.76 -2.87
N ARG A 73 1.54 -5.31 -1.92
CA ARG A 73 1.62 -5.88 -0.55
C ARG A 73 1.76 -4.81 0.53
N ARG A 74 0.75 -3.96 0.70
CA ARG A 74 0.75 -2.87 1.70
C ARG A 74 0.94 -3.39 3.14
N GLU A 75 0.51 -4.62 3.41
CA GLU A 75 0.61 -5.27 4.72
C GLU A 75 2.04 -5.55 5.17
N LYS A 76 2.99 -5.61 4.23
CA LYS A 76 4.42 -5.81 4.52
C LYS A 76 5.18 -4.51 4.66
N CYS A 77 4.56 -3.37 4.34
CA CYS A 77 5.26 -2.10 4.44
C CYS A 77 5.57 -1.81 5.92
N THR A 78 6.87 -1.67 6.21
CA THR A 78 7.36 -1.35 7.56
C THR A 78 7.38 0.15 7.84
N GLY A 79 7.10 0.98 6.84
CA GLY A 79 7.16 2.44 6.98
C GLY A 79 8.59 2.99 7.07
N CYS A 80 9.56 2.32 6.47
CA CYS A 80 10.97 2.75 6.45
C CYS A 80 11.25 4.05 5.69
N ASN A 81 10.28 4.60 4.95
CA ASN A 81 10.35 5.84 4.18
C ASN A 81 11.42 5.94 3.07
N LEU A 82 12.23 4.89 2.85
CA LEU A 82 13.26 4.85 1.80
C LEU A 82 12.73 5.12 0.39
N CYS A 83 11.49 4.69 0.09
CA CYS A 83 10.86 4.94 -1.21
C CYS A 83 10.49 6.41 -1.43
N ILE A 84 10.27 7.17 -0.35
CA ILE A 84 10.01 8.61 -0.39
C ILE A 84 11.33 9.33 -0.68
N GLU A 85 12.37 9.02 0.08
CA GLU A 85 13.70 9.65 -0.04
C GLU A 85 14.34 9.46 -1.43
N ILE A 86 14.18 8.28 -2.03
CA ILE A 86 14.79 8.00 -3.34
C ILE A 86 13.96 8.56 -4.52
N CYS A 87 12.72 8.99 -4.28
CA CYS A 87 11.82 9.39 -5.34
C CYS A 87 12.23 10.77 -5.89
N PRO A 88 12.66 10.88 -7.16
CA PRO A 88 13.14 12.16 -7.71
C PRO A 88 12.04 13.21 -7.88
N VAL A 89 10.78 12.80 -7.86
CA VAL A 89 9.59 13.63 -8.10
C VAL A 89 8.66 13.69 -6.90
N ASP A 90 9.05 13.08 -5.77
CA ASP A 90 8.28 13.02 -4.54
C ASP A 90 6.78 12.66 -4.76
N ALA A 91 6.56 11.51 -5.39
CA ALA A 91 5.24 11.03 -5.78
C ALA A 91 4.61 10.03 -4.79
N ILE A 92 5.28 9.69 -3.69
CA ILE A 92 4.85 8.62 -2.77
C ILE A 92 4.68 9.21 -1.37
N LYS A 93 3.53 8.94 -0.74
CA LYS A 93 3.24 9.29 0.66
C LYS A 93 2.89 8.03 1.45
N ILE A 94 3.40 7.93 2.66
CA ILE A 94 3.13 6.81 3.58
C ILE A 94 2.59 7.38 4.89
N GLU A 95 1.42 6.89 5.31
CA GLU A 95 0.80 7.21 6.59
C GLU A 95 0.72 5.92 7.42
N ILE A 96 1.46 5.91 8.53
CA ILE A 96 1.48 4.78 9.46
C ILE A 96 0.47 5.10 10.57
N PRO A 97 -0.64 4.36 10.68
CA PRO A 97 -1.56 4.56 11.78
C PRO A 97 -0.83 4.26 13.10
N ALA A 98 -0.82 5.22 14.01
CA ALA A 98 -0.21 5.04 15.31
C ALA A 98 -0.76 3.78 16.00
N MET A 99 0.15 2.91 16.42
CA MET A 99 -0.16 1.75 17.24
C MET A 99 -0.56 2.26 18.63
N GLU A 100 -1.77 2.79 18.76
CA GLU A 100 -2.31 3.06 20.08
C GLU A 100 -2.46 1.71 20.78
N ARG A 101 -1.84 1.58 21.96
CA ARG A 101 -2.07 0.45 22.86
C ARG A 101 -3.50 0.59 23.37
N ILE A 102 -4.48 0.23 22.55
CA ILE A 102 -5.87 0.22 22.99
C ILE A 102 -5.92 -0.89 24.04
N ARG A 103 -5.92 -0.53 25.33
CA ARG A 103 -6.35 -1.44 26.38
C ARG A 103 -7.83 -1.67 26.11
N PRO A 104 -8.28 -2.86 25.69
CA PRO A 104 -9.70 -3.11 25.59
C PRO A 104 -10.27 -2.91 27.00
N LYS A 105 -11.13 -1.90 27.19
CA LYS A 105 -12.09 -1.94 28.29
C LYS A 105 -13.08 -3.04 27.93
N VAL A 106 -12.77 -4.25 28.38
CA VAL A 106 -13.77 -5.31 28.52
C VAL A 106 -14.71 -4.84 29.63
N GLU A 107 -15.80 -4.20 29.24
CA GLU A 107 -16.87 -3.81 30.16
C GLU A 107 -17.88 -4.97 30.21
N GLY A 108 -17.80 -5.77 31.28
CA GLY A 108 -18.68 -6.90 31.64
C GLY A 108 -18.32 -8.23 30.94
N GLU A 109 -18.20 -9.39 31.57
CA GLU A 109 -18.61 -9.87 32.89
C GLU A 109 -17.63 -10.94 33.41
N GLN A 110 -17.49 -10.95 34.73
CA GLN A 110 -16.72 -11.87 35.55
C GLN A 110 -17.20 -13.32 35.36
N TRP A 111 -16.44 -14.16 34.67
CA TRP A 111 -16.67 -15.62 34.72
C TRP A 111 -16.09 -16.16 36.03
N GLY A 112 -16.96 -16.21 37.03
CA GLY A 112 -16.66 -16.69 38.38
C GLY A 112 -17.93 -17.14 39.10
N GLN A 113 -18.53 -18.22 38.61
CA GLN A 113 -19.01 -19.39 39.37
C GLN A 113 -19.70 -20.37 38.42
#